data_AF-A0A936UG38-F1
#
_entry.id   AF-A0A936UG38-F1
#
_cell.length_a   1.000
_cell.length_b   1.000
_cell.length_c   1.000
_cell.angle_alpha   90.00
_cell.angle_beta   90.00
_cell.angle_gamma   90.00
#
_symmetry.space_group_name_H-M   'P 1'
#
loop_
_entity.id
_entity.type
_entity.pdbx_description
1 polymer ?
#
loop_
_entity_poly.entity_id
_entity_poly.type
_entity_poly.pdbx_seq_one_letter_code
_entity_poly.pdbx_strand_id
1 'polypeptide(L)'
;MNEQIFLTLAQQELSEIVSVLEAAIDSAGIDADITYQDGVVEIEFDDTGKIVLNQHLAMQEIWLAARLGAYHFSPSSDGWRDTRGQSSLRAVLARALLAHSGGKLVVDEAWAAQGSLEPGSSAAASVGKCSS
;
A
#
# COMPACT_ATOMS: atom_id res chain seq x y z
N MET A 1 -9.00 16.47 -12.01
CA MET A 1 -7.56 16.18 -11.97
C MET A 1 -7.08 15.93 -13.39
N ASN A 2 -5.92 16.44 -13.80
CA ASN A 2 -5.37 16.09 -15.11
C ASN A 2 -4.52 14.81 -15.00
N GLU A 3 -4.21 14.20 -16.15
CA GLU A 3 -3.47 12.94 -16.20
C GLU A 3 -2.11 13.01 -15.52
N GLN A 4 -1.33 14.05 -15.79
CA GLN A 4 0.02 14.21 -15.22
C GLN A 4 -0.01 14.28 -13.68
N ILE A 5 -0.97 15.01 -13.11
CA ILE A 5 -1.14 15.11 -11.65
C ILE A 5 -1.50 13.74 -11.08
N PHE A 6 -2.42 13.01 -11.71
CA PHE A 6 -2.74 11.64 -11.29
C PHE A 6 -1.51 10.73 -11.33
N LEU A 7 -0.74 10.75 -12.41
CA LEU A 7 0.46 9.94 -12.57
C LEU A 7 1.47 10.20 -11.44
N THR A 8 1.75 11.46 -11.14
CA THR A 8 2.67 11.86 -10.08
C THR A 8 2.18 11.38 -8.71
N LEU A 9 0.90 11.58 -8.40
CA LEU A 9 0.31 11.19 -7.11
C LEU A 9 0.32 9.67 -6.92
N ALA A 10 -0.02 8.91 -7.96
CA ALA A 10 -0.02 7.45 -7.90
C ALA A 10 1.40 6.88 -7.75
N GLN A 11 2.37 7.42 -8.51
CA GLN A 11 3.77 7.02 -8.38
C GLN A 11 4.33 7.32 -6.99
N GLN A 12 4.01 8.47 -6.42
CA GLN A 12 4.41 8.83 -5.06
C GLN A 12 3.85 7.83 -4.04
N GLU A 13 2.55 7.54 -4.10
CA GLU A 13 1.91 6.60 -3.17
C GLU A 13 2.49 5.19 -3.29
N LEU A 14 2.62 4.65 -4.51
CA LEU A 14 3.17 3.31 -4.73
C LEU A 14 4.63 3.22 -4.29
N SER A 15 5.44 4.25 -4.55
CA SER A 15 6.84 4.29 -4.10
C SER A 15 6.95 4.35 -2.58
N GLU A 16 6.09 5.10 -1.90
CA GLU A 16 6.07 5.15 -0.43
C GLU A 16 5.66 3.81 0.17
N ILE A 17 4.64 3.16 -0.41
CA ILE A 17 4.23 1.81 -0.02
C ILE A 17 5.41 0.85 -0.13
N VAL A 18 6.09 0.78 -1.28
CA VAL A 18 7.24 -0.11 -1.47
C VAL A 18 8.28 0.12 -0.37
N SER A 19 8.69 1.37 -0.15
CA SER A 19 9.72 1.69 0.86
C SER A 19 9.32 1.27 2.28
N VAL A 20 8.05 1.46 2.67
CA VAL A 20 7.56 1.06 4.00
C VAL A 20 7.50 -0.46 4.12
N LEU A 21 7.09 -1.15 3.06
CA LEU A 21 6.97 -2.61 3.07
C LEU A 21 8.32 -3.30 3.06
N GLU A 22 9.31 -2.81 2.31
CA GLU A 22 10.69 -3.32 2.36
C GLU A 22 11.23 -3.28 3.80
N ALA A 23 11.07 -2.14 4.49
CA ALA A 23 11.50 -1.99 5.87
C ALA A 23 10.73 -2.90 6.84
N ALA A 24 9.42 -3.06 6.64
CA ALA A 24 8.58 -3.89 7.50
C ALA A 24 8.87 -5.39 7.32
N ILE A 25 9.12 -5.84 6.09
CA ILE A 25 9.44 -7.23 5.76
C ILE A 25 10.81 -7.60 6.34
N ASP A 26 11.83 -6.76 6.14
CA ASP A 26 13.17 -6.96 6.71
C ASP A 26 13.11 -7.03 8.24
N SER A 27 12.40 -6.08 8.87
CA SER A 27 12.25 -6.07 10.33
C SER A 27 11.48 -7.27 10.88
N ALA A 28 10.54 -7.84 10.11
CA ALA A 28 9.73 -8.98 10.53
C ALA A 28 10.40 -10.34 10.23
N GLY A 29 11.48 -10.35 9.44
CA GLY A 29 12.14 -11.58 9.00
C GLY A 29 11.21 -12.50 8.20
N ILE A 30 10.34 -11.90 7.39
CA ILE A 30 9.38 -12.63 6.54
C ILE A 30 10.01 -12.83 5.17
N ASP A 31 9.83 -14.02 4.61
CA ASP A 31 10.20 -14.31 3.23
C ASP A 31 9.07 -13.82 2.31
N ALA A 32 9.25 -12.64 1.74
CA ALA A 32 8.32 -12.02 0.81
C ALA A 32 9.07 -11.09 -0.14
N ASP A 33 8.79 -11.23 -1.44
CA ASP A 33 9.43 -10.46 -2.49
C ASP A 33 8.53 -9.29 -2.94
N ILE A 34 9.12 -8.11 -3.10
CA ILE A 34 8.43 -6.94 -3.66
C ILE A 34 9.03 -6.61 -5.03
N THR A 35 8.17 -6.43 -6.02
CA THR A 35 8.55 -5.87 -7.33
C THR A 35 7.71 -4.64 -7.62
N TYR A 36 8.34 -3.61 -8.21
CA TYR A 36 7.65 -2.41 -8.66
C TYR A 36 8.08 -2.06 -10.08
N GLN A 37 7.18 -2.21 -11.04
CA GLN A 37 7.43 -1.94 -12.45
C GLN A 37 6.18 -1.41 -13.15
N ASP A 38 6.33 -0.41 -14.01
CA ASP A 38 5.27 0.09 -14.90
C ASP A 38 3.94 0.43 -14.18
N GLY A 39 4.01 0.97 -12.96
CA GLY A 39 2.83 1.31 -12.16
C GLY A 39 2.18 0.12 -11.44
N VAL A 40 2.85 -1.03 -11.42
CA VAL A 40 2.39 -2.26 -10.76
C VAL A 40 3.34 -2.63 -9.63
N VAL A 41 2.82 -2.74 -8.41
CA VAL A 41 3.54 -3.29 -7.25
C VAL A 41 3.00 -4.70 -6.99
N GLU A 42 3.86 -5.70 -7.04
CA GLU A 42 3.54 -7.07 -6.61
C GLU A 42 4.28 -7.39 -5.32
N ILE A 43 3.56 -7.98 -4.35
CA ILE A 43 4.12 -8.50 -3.10
C ILE A 43 3.79 -10.00 -3.08
N GLU A 44 4.81 -10.83 -3.19
CA GLU A 44 4.70 -12.29 -3.25
C GLU A 44 5.09 -12.91 -1.91
N PHE A 45 4.19 -13.71 -1.34
CA PHE A 45 4.43 -14.50 -0.13
C PHE A 45 4.47 -15.98 -0.50
N ASP A 46 5.44 -16.72 0.04
CA ASP A 46 5.69 -18.13 -0.30
C ASP A 46 4.46 -19.02 -0.29
N ASP A 47 3.64 -18.92 0.76
CA ASP A 47 2.56 -19.88 1.03
C ASP A 47 1.15 -19.32 0.81
N THR A 48 1.02 -18.00 0.66
CA THR A 48 -0.30 -17.33 0.72
C THR A 48 -0.65 -16.55 -0.53
N GLY A 49 0.26 -16.51 -1.50
CA GLY A 49 0.06 -15.93 -2.83
C GLY A 49 0.46 -14.46 -2.88
N LYS A 50 -0.16 -13.71 -3.80
CA LYS A 50 0.24 -12.34 -4.11
C LYS A 50 -0.76 -11.29 -3.63
N ILE A 51 -0.23 -10.11 -3.32
CA ILE A 51 -0.96 -8.83 -3.32
C ILE A 51 -0.45 -8.04 -4.52
N VAL A 52 -1.37 -7.51 -5.34
CA VAL A 52 -1.03 -6.69 -6.51
C VAL A 52 -1.70 -5.33 -6.38
N LEU A 53 -0.91 -4.26 -6.44
CA LEU A 53 -1.38 -2.88 -6.61
C LEU A 53 -1.11 -2.46 -8.05
N ASN A 54 -2.08 -1.91 -8.75
CA ASN A 54 -1.93 -1.48 -10.15
C ASN A 54 -2.50 -0.07 -10.34
N GLN A 55 -1.68 0.82 -10.87
CA GLN A 55 -2.10 2.14 -11.33
C GLN A 55 -2.92 2.04 -12.62
N HIS A 56 -4.21 2.39 -12.55
CA HIS A 56 -5.14 2.28 -13.67
C HIS A 56 -5.44 3.67 -14.29
N LEU A 57 -4.64 4.08 -15.27
CA LEU A 57 -4.66 5.42 -15.87
C LEU A 57 -6.03 5.83 -16.43
N ALA A 58 -6.69 4.94 -17.16
CA ALA A 58 -7.97 5.24 -17.80
C ALA A 58 -9.09 5.58 -16.80
N MET A 59 -8.99 5.07 -15.56
CA MET A 59 -9.96 5.34 -14.49
C MET A 59 -9.43 6.36 -13.47
N GLN A 60 -8.15 6.73 -13.55
CA GLN A 60 -7.46 7.53 -12.54
C GLN A 60 -7.59 6.91 -11.13
N GLU A 61 -7.34 5.61 -11.04
CA GLU A 61 -7.46 4.83 -9.80
C GLU A 61 -6.19 4.02 -9.53
N ILE A 62 -6.02 3.60 -8.27
CA ILE A 62 -5.14 2.47 -7.93
C ILE A 62 -6.04 1.29 -7.59
N TRP A 63 -5.76 0.14 -8.17
CA TRP A 63 -6.48 -1.10 -7.91
C TRP A 63 -5.64 -2.02 -7.03
N LEU A 64 -6.25 -2.65 -6.04
CA LEU A 64 -5.62 -3.66 -5.18
C LEU A 64 -6.33 -4.98 -5.39
N ALA A 65 -5.59 -6.01 -5.77
CA ALA A 65 -6.04 -7.40 -5.79
C ALA A 65 -5.30 -8.21 -4.72
N ALA A 66 -6.05 -8.88 -3.85
CA ALA A 66 -5.52 -9.78 -2.83
C ALA A 66 -6.50 -10.93 -2.60
N ARG A 67 -6.10 -11.92 -1.80
CA ARG A 67 -7.01 -13.02 -1.40
C ARG A 67 -8.28 -12.53 -0.67
N LEU A 68 -8.23 -11.33 -0.07
CA LEU A 68 -9.35 -10.70 0.61
C LEU A 68 -10.38 -10.09 -0.36
N GLY A 69 -10.01 -9.91 -1.63
CA GLY A 69 -10.85 -9.33 -2.67
C GLY A 69 -10.09 -8.36 -3.58
N ALA A 70 -10.84 -7.71 -4.46
CA ALA A 70 -10.37 -6.63 -5.30
C ALA A 70 -11.03 -5.31 -4.91
N TYR A 71 -10.24 -4.24 -4.84
CA TYR A 71 -10.64 -2.92 -4.37
C TYR A 71 -10.10 -1.87 -5.33
N HIS A 72 -10.86 -0.80 -5.56
CA HIS A 72 -10.44 0.31 -6.42
C HIS A 72 -10.45 1.59 -5.60
N PHE A 73 -9.38 2.37 -5.70
CA PHE A 73 -9.18 3.58 -4.93
C PHE A 73 -9.05 4.78 -5.85
N SER A 74 -9.90 5.78 -5.62
CA SER A 74 -9.80 7.08 -6.28
C SER A 74 -9.07 8.07 -5.36
N PRO A 75 -8.33 9.04 -5.91
CA PRO A 75 -7.73 10.10 -5.12
C PRO A 75 -8.81 11.03 -4.53
N SER A 76 -8.63 11.44 -3.26
CA SER A 76 -9.52 12.31 -2.50
C SER A 76 -8.72 13.43 -1.79
N SER A 77 -9.36 14.31 -1.01
CA SER A 77 -8.64 15.28 -0.18
C SER A 77 -7.77 14.61 0.88
N ASP A 78 -8.20 13.44 1.36
CA ASP A 78 -7.62 12.73 2.49
C ASP A 78 -7.03 11.39 2.02
N GLY A 79 -6.30 11.40 0.90
CA GLY A 79 -5.64 10.22 0.33
C GLY A 79 -6.48 9.39 -0.65
N TRP A 80 -6.05 8.14 -0.85
CA TRP A 80 -6.69 7.17 -1.74
C TRP A 80 -7.85 6.44 -1.03
N ARG A 81 -9.07 6.57 -1.56
CA ARG A 81 -10.31 6.08 -0.93
C ARG A 81 -11.04 5.07 -1.79
N ASP A 82 -11.56 4.03 -1.15
CA ASP A 82 -12.33 2.98 -1.82
C ASP A 82 -13.58 3.59 -2.49
N THR A 83 -13.86 3.15 -3.71
CA THR A 83 -15.06 3.57 -4.47
C THR A 83 -16.35 2.94 -3.95
N ARG A 84 -16.25 1.84 -3.17
CA ARG A 84 -17.39 1.06 -2.64
C ARG A 84 -17.54 1.13 -1.12
N GLY A 85 -16.63 1.83 -0.43
CA GLY A 85 -16.58 1.93 1.03
C GLY A 85 -15.78 3.15 1.50
N GLN A 86 -15.65 3.37 2.81
CA GLN A 86 -14.90 4.51 3.36
C GLN A 86 -13.45 4.17 3.79
N SER A 87 -12.96 2.96 3.44
CA SER A 87 -11.60 2.55 3.80
C SER A 87 -10.54 3.24 2.93
N SER A 88 -9.39 3.56 3.52
CA SER A 88 -8.21 4.02 2.77
C SER A 88 -7.49 2.85 2.11
N LEU A 89 -6.74 3.13 1.04
CA LEU A 89 -5.86 2.15 0.39
C LEU A 89 -4.93 1.49 1.40
N ARG A 90 -4.22 2.30 2.20
CA ARG A 90 -3.25 1.80 3.19
C ARG A 90 -3.91 0.93 4.27
N ALA A 91 -5.12 1.23 4.71
CA ALA A 91 -5.85 0.39 5.66
C ALA A 91 -6.28 -0.96 5.04
N VAL A 92 -6.70 -0.98 3.78
CA VAL A 92 -7.01 -2.24 3.07
C VAL A 92 -5.73 -3.06 2.87
N LEU A 93 -4.64 -2.40 2.46
CA LEU A 93 -3.34 -3.03 2.28
C LEU A 93 -2.80 -3.61 3.60
N ALA A 94 -2.85 -2.88 4.70
CA ALA A 94 -2.44 -3.36 6.03
C ALA A 94 -3.17 -4.65 6.42
N ARG A 95 -4.49 -4.72 6.19
CA ARG A 95 -5.27 -5.95 6.43
C ARG A 95 -4.84 -7.10 5.52
N ALA A 96 -4.56 -6.81 4.25
CA ALA A 96 -4.08 -7.82 3.30
C ALA A 96 -2.70 -8.37 3.70
N LEU A 97 -1.77 -7.50 4.09
CA LEU A 97 -0.42 -7.86 4.57
C LEU A 97 -0.49 -8.74 5.81
N LEU A 98 -1.30 -8.35 6.80
CA LEU A 98 -1.50 -9.14 8.02
C LEU A 98 -2.07 -10.53 7.69
N ALA A 99 -3.04 -10.59 6.77
CA ALA A 99 -3.65 -11.84 6.36
C ALA A 99 -2.66 -12.76 5.64
N HIS A 100 -1.95 -12.25 4.63
CA HIS A 100 -0.99 -13.01 3.83
C HIS A 100 0.23 -13.45 4.63
N SER A 101 0.73 -12.63 5.54
CA SER A 101 1.86 -12.99 6.41
C SER A 101 1.52 -13.93 7.58
N GLY A 102 0.26 -14.37 7.70
CA GLY A 102 -0.18 -15.17 8.84
C GLY A 102 -0.12 -14.42 10.17
N GLY A 103 -0.29 -13.09 10.14
CA GLY A 103 -0.30 -12.22 11.32
C GLY A 103 1.06 -11.62 11.69
N LYS A 104 2.10 -11.83 10.87
CA LYS A 104 3.48 -11.44 11.19
C LYS A 104 3.88 -10.06 10.67
N LEU A 105 3.35 -9.65 9.51
CA LEU A 105 3.66 -8.37 8.88
C LEU A 105 2.66 -7.33 9.38
N VAL A 106 3.08 -6.53 10.35
CA VAL A 106 2.31 -5.42 10.91
C VAL A 106 2.98 -4.12 10.48
N VAL A 107 2.18 -3.23 9.89
CA VAL A 107 2.57 -1.84 9.60
C VAL A 107 1.94 -0.93 10.64
N ASP A 108 2.58 0.21 10.87
CA ASP A 108 2.12 1.19 11.85
C ASP A 108 0.67 1.68 11.58
N GLU A 109 -0.14 1.78 12.64
CA GLU A 109 -1.54 2.19 12.51
C GLU A 109 -1.68 3.64 12.03
N ALA A 110 -0.76 4.53 12.41
CA ALA A 110 -0.78 5.91 11.93
C ALA A 110 -0.44 5.96 10.44
N TRP A 111 0.48 5.12 9.95
CA TRP A 111 0.72 4.97 8.50
C TRP A 111 -0.52 4.45 7.77
N ALA A 112 -1.21 3.46 8.32
CA ALA A 112 -2.43 2.90 7.71
C ALA A 112 -3.61 3.90 7.70
N ALA A 113 -3.69 4.78 8.70
CA ALA A 113 -4.70 5.82 8.82
C ALA A 113 -4.39 7.08 8.00
N GLN A 114 -3.12 7.30 7.63
CA GLN A 114 -2.72 8.41 6.77
C GLN A 114 -3.37 8.29 5.39
N GLY A 115 -3.84 9.43 4.89
CA GLY A 115 -4.27 9.58 3.52
C GLY A 115 -3.40 10.63 2.85
N SER A 116 -2.34 10.22 2.16
CA SER A 116 -1.37 11.19 1.64
C SER A 116 -1.67 11.54 0.20
N LEU A 117 -1.93 12.82 -0.06
CA LEU A 117 -1.92 13.46 -1.39
C LEU A 117 -1.40 14.92 -1.29
N GLU A 118 -0.29 15.14 -0.57
CA GLU A 118 0.53 16.37 -0.64
C GLU A 118 2.00 16.02 -0.97
N PRO A 119 2.69 16.78 -1.83
CA PRO A 119 4.10 16.56 -2.13
C PRO A 119 4.97 17.09 -0.97
N GLY A 120 5.43 16.20 -0.09
CA GLY A 120 6.43 16.53 0.94
C GLY A 120 6.10 16.13 2.39
N SER A 121 4.94 15.53 2.66
CA SER A 121 4.67 14.95 3.99
C SER A 121 5.21 13.53 4.09
N SER A 122 6.54 13.39 4.17
CA SER A 122 7.14 12.13 4.63
C SER A 122 7.14 12.16 6.16
N ALA A 123 6.18 11.48 6.77
CA ALA A 123 6.30 11.08 8.16
C ALA A 123 7.19 9.83 8.18
N ALA A 124 8.41 9.96 8.71
CA ALA A 124 9.31 8.83 8.92
C ALA A 124 8.58 7.73 9.71
N ALA A 125 8.32 6.58 9.07
CA ALA A 125 7.79 5.41 9.73
C ALA A 125 8.80 4.98 10.81
N SER A 126 8.51 5.32 12.07
CA SER A 126 9.26 4.83 13.21
C SER A 126 8.77 3.41 13.48
N VAL A 127 9.44 2.42 12.89
CA VAL A 127 9.19 1.00 13.19
C VAL A 127 9.44 0.80 14.69
N GLY A 128 8.35 0.63 15.43
CA GLY A 128 8.36 0.40 16.87
C GLY A 128 9.05 -0.93 17.17
N LYS A 129 10.22 -0.86 17.78
CA LYS A 129 10.95 -2.02 18.28
C LYS A 129 10.16 -2.63 19.45
N CYS A 130 9.44 -3.72 19.22
CA CYS A 130 8.87 -4.52 20.30
C CYS A 130 10.01 -5.02 21.21
N SER A 131 10.15 -4.42 22.39
CA SER A 131 11.09 -4.84 23.42
C SER A 131 10.43 -5.94 24.26
N SER A 132 11.21 -6.99 24.54
CA SER A 132 10.82 -8.25 25.19
C SER A 132 10.07 -8.15 26.52
#